data_AF-A0A069S452-F1
#
_entry.id   AF-A0A069S452-F1
#
_cell.length_a   1.000
_cell.length_b   1.000
_cell.length_c   1.000
_cell.angle_alpha   90.00
_cell.angle_beta   90.00
_cell.angle_gamma   90.00
#
_symmetry.space_group_name_H-M   'P 1'
#
loop_
_entity.id
_entity.type
_entity.pdbx_description
1 polymer ?
#
loop_
_entity_poly.entity_id
_entity_poly.type
_entity_poly.pdbx_seq_one_letter_code
_entity_poly.pdbx_strand_id
1 'polypeptide(L)'
;MVNPLRYPKEGEECELFRSTDKVRMAWGVTHLLDNVPYKEGSLLRNMIINHLGRSQYYRCFRKERPFAPQDQQTIRMLFRQRGINEEPSFDYYTNEFNW
;
A
#
# COMPACT_ATOMS: atom_id res chain seq x y z
N MET A 1 5.49 -14.93 -30.09
CA MET A 1 6.18 -13.92 -30.92
C MET A 1 5.97 -12.55 -30.29
N VAL A 2 7.04 -11.86 -29.92
CA VAL A 2 7.00 -10.48 -29.40
C VAL A 2 7.02 -9.53 -30.60
N ASN A 3 6.23 -8.45 -30.58
CA ASN A 3 6.19 -7.49 -31.68
C ASN A 3 7.56 -6.78 -31.81
N PRO A 4 8.29 -6.93 -32.94
CA PRO A 4 9.60 -6.30 -33.14
C PRO A 4 9.58 -4.77 -33.05
N LEU A 5 8.43 -4.12 -33.32
CA LEU A 5 8.27 -2.66 -33.24
C LEU A 5 8.18 -2.13 -31.80
N ARG A 6 8.04 -3.02 -30.81
CA ARG A 6 7.92 -2.68 -29.39
C ARG A 6 9.17 -3.05 -28.59
N TYR A 7 10.21 -3.53 -29.28
CA TYR A 7 11.50 -3.79 -28.65
C TYR A 7 12.20 -2.44 -28.44
N PRO A 8 12.61 -2.11 -27.20
CA PRO A 8 13.35 -0.88 -26.94
C PRO A 8 14.70 -0.92 -27.67
N LYS A 9 15.24 0.25 -28.01
CA LYS A 9 16.59 0.34 -28.58
C LYS A 9 17.62 -0.10 -27.55
N GLU A 10 18.76 -0.58 -28.01
CA GLU A 10 19.88 -1.00 -27.15
C GLU A 10 20.23 0.11 -26.14
N GLY A 11 20.06 -0.15 -24.85
CA GLY A 11 20.33 0.79 -23.76
C GLY A 11 19.12 1.58 -23.24
N GLU A 12 17.93 1.46 -23.85
CA GLU A 12 16.70 2.06 -23.31
C GLU A 12 15.96 1.07 -22.39
N GLU A 13 15.53 1.52 -21.22
CA GLU A 13 14.70 0.71 -20.32
C GLU A 13 13.33 0.45 -20.97
N CYS A 14 12.90 -0.80 -20.97
CA CYS A 14 11.59 -1.17 -21.50
C CYS A 14 10.50 -0.65 -20.56
N GLU A 15 9.63 0.25 -21.03
CA GLU A 15 8.49 0.77 -20.23
C GLU A 15 7.54 -0.33 -19.73
N LEU A 16 7.52 -1.48 -20.40
CA LEU A 16 6.70 -2.64 -20.03
C LEU A 16 7.42 -3.63 -19.10
N PHE A 17 8.73 -3.45 -18.86
CA PHE A 17 9.49 -4.32 -17.99
C PHE A 17 9.12 -4.04 -16.53
N ARG A 18 8.54 -5.05 -15.88
CA ARG A 18 8.29 -5.03 -14.44
C ARG A 18 9.49 -5.66 -13.75
N SER A 19 10.11 -4.92 -12.84
CA SER A 19 11.25 -5.43 -12.07
C SER A 19 10.87 -6.73 -11.34
N THR A 20 11.83 -7.64 -11.24
CA THR A 20 11.71 -8.89 -10.46
C THR A 20 11.99 -8.64 -8.97
N ASP A 21 12.01 -7.40 -8.51
CA ASP A 21 12.21 -7.09 -7.09
C ASP A 21 10.96 -7.45 -6.28
N LYS A 22 11.16 -8.21 -5.20
CA LYS A 22 10.10 -8.47 -4.22
C LYS A 22 9.87 -7.21 -3.41
N VAL A 23 8.63 -6.75 -3.36
CA VAL A 23 8.21 -5.62 -2.53
C VAL A 23 7.58 -6.12 -1.24
N ARG A 24 7.81 -5.39 -0.17
CA ARG A 24 7.22 -5.67 1.14
C ARG A 24 5.78 -5.18 1.17
N MET A 25 4.85 -6.12 1.13
CA MET A 25 3.41 -5.91 1.23
C MET A 25 2.98 -5.98 2.69
N ALA A 26 2.02 -5.15 3.11
CA ALA A 26 1.50 -5.14 4.47
C ALA A 26 0.04 -5.65 4.50
N TRP A 27 -0.34 -6.34 5.57
CA TRP A 27 -1.63 -7.01 5.67
C TRP A 27 -2.35 -6.68 6.97
N GLY A 28 -3.68 -6.57 6.88
CA GLY A 28 -4.56 -6.33 8.01
C GLY A 28 -4.50 -4.89 8.51
N VAL A 29 -5.58 -4.46 9.16
CA VAL A 29 -5.70 -3.11 9.75
C VAL A 29 -6.13 -3.18 11.21
N THR A 30 -6.11 -4.39 11.79
CA THR A 30 -6.64 -4.64 13.14
C THR A 30 -5.86 -3.81 14.15
N HIS A 31 -4.54 -3.84 14.02
CA HIS A 31 -3.62 -3.10 14.89
C HIS A 31 -3.26 -1.70 14.39
N LEU A 32 -3.82 -1.27 13.25
CA LEU A 32 -3.45 -0.01 12.62
C LEU A 32 -3.84 1.19 13.48
N LEU A 33 -4.95 1.08 14.22
CA LEU A 33 -5.51 2.18 15.00
C LEU A 33 -5.32 2.01 16.52
N ASP A 34 -4.62 0.98 16.98
CA ASP A 34 -4.51 0.65 18.42
C ASP A 34 -3.85 1.77 19.22
N ASN A 35 -2.80 2.38 18.67
CA ASN A 35 -2.09 3.49 19.31
C ASN A 35 -2.60 4.88 18.87
N VAL A 36 -3.73 4.93 18.14
CA VAL A 36 -4.30 6.17 17.66
C VAL A 36 -5.32 6.68 18.68
N PRO A 37 -5.22 7.94 19.14
CA PRO A 37 -6.24 8.52 20.02
C PRO A 37 -7.64 8.34 19.43
N TYR A 38 -8.62 7.92 20.24
CA TYR A 38 -9.96 7.55 19.78
C TYR A 38 -10.63 8.59 18.85
N LYS A 39 -10.45 9.88 19.14
CA LYS A 39 -10.95 10.99 18.31
C LYS A 39 -10.34 11.02 16.91
N GLU A 40 -9.05 10.72 16.80
CA GLU A 40 -8.32 10.69 15.53
C GLU A 40 -8.57 9.38 14.77
N GLY A 41 -8.85 8.28 15.47
CA GLY A 41 -9.03 6.96 14.85
C GLY A 41 -10.15 6.93 13.80
N SER A 42 -11.30 7.53 14.11
CA SER A 42 -12.44 7.60 13.16
C SER A 42 -12.12 8.46 11.93
N LEU A 43 -11.44 9.60 12.13
CA LEU A 43 -11.03 10.48 11.04
C LEU A 43 -9.99 9.80 10.14
N LEU A 44 -8.98 9.18 10.75
CA LEU A 44 -7.92 8.46 10.06
C LEU A 44 -8.47 7.30 9.25
N ARG A 45 -9.38 6.52 9.83
CA ARG A 45 -10.11 5.48 9.11
C ARG A 45 -10.84 6.03 7.88
N ASN A 46 -11.55 7.16 8.02
CA ASN A 46 -12.26 7.77 6.89
C ASN A 46 -11.29 8.28 5.81
N MET A 47 -10.15 8.85 6.19
CA MET A 47 -9.12 9.27 5.21
C MET A 47 -8.55 8.08 4.45
N ILE A 48 -8.27 6.95 5.13
CA ILE A 48 -7.79 5.73 4.49
C ILE A 48 -8.86 5.14 3.56
N ILE A 49 -10.13 5.13 3.99
CA ILE A 49 -11.26 4.71 3.14
C ILE A 49 -11.40 5.61 1.91
N ASN A 50 -11.20 6.92 2.04
CA ASN A 50 -11.27 7.87 0.93
C ASN A 50 -10.11 7.68 -0.06
N HIS A 51 -8.91 7.34 0.43
CA HIS A 51 -7.74 7.04 -0.40
C HIS A 51 -7.90 5.74 -1.19
N LEU A 52 -8.33 4.66 -0.53
CA LEU A 52 -8.39 3.32 -1.14
C LEU A 52 -9.72 3.02 -1.85
N GLY A 53 -10.78 3.71 -1.45
CA GLY A 53 -12.16 3.32 -1.71
C GLY A 53 -12.69 2.30 -0.70
N ARG A 54 -13.97 2.42 -0.34
CA ARG A 54 -14.64 1.62 0.70
C ARG A 54 -14.52 0.11 0.45
N SER A 55 -14.74 -0.35 -0.78
CA SER A 55 -14.65 -1.78 -1.13
C SER A 55 -13.24 -2.33 -0.87
N GLN A 56 -12.22 -1.62 -1.37
CA GLN A 56 -10.83 -2.06 -1.25
C GLN A 56 -10.35 -2.03 0.20
N TYR A 57 -10.76 -1.01 0.98
CA TYR A 57 -10.50 -0.97 2.40
C TYR A 57 -11.00 -2.24 3.12
N TYR A 58 -12.25 -2.66 2.88
CA TYR A 58 -12.78 -3.86 3.54
C TYR A 58 -12.16 -5.16 3.03
N ARG A 59 -11.69 -5.21 1.79
CA ARG A 59 -10.85 -6.34 1.32
C ARG A 59 -9.52 -6.40 2.06
N CYS A 60 -8.89 -5.26 2.31
CA CYS A 60 -7.68 -5.21 3.15
C CYS A 60 -7.97 -5.59 4.60
N PHE A 61 -9.10 -5.13 5.15
CA PHE A 61 -9.57 -5.50 6.48
C PHE A 61 -9.74 -7.02 6.64
N ARG A 62 -10.37 -7.67 5.66
CA ARG A 62 -10.55 -9.14 5.62
C ARG A 62 -9.30 -9.90 5.20
N LYS A 63 -8.17 -9.22 4.96
CA LYS A 63 -6.91 -9.81 4.50
C LYS A 63 -7.06 -10.56 3.17
N GLU A 64 -7.94 -10.06 2.30
CA GLU A 64 -8.11 -10.54 0.92
C GLU A 64 -7.21 -9.78 -0.06
N ARG A 65 -6.66 -8.64 0.38
CA ARG A 65 -5.74 -7.79 -0.40
C ARG A 65 -4.69 -7.14 0.53
N PRO A 66 -3.41 -7.03 0.11
CA PRO A 66 -2.42 -6.27 0.85
C PRO A 66 -2.50 -4.77 0.56
N PHE A 67 -1.87 -3.99 1.44
CA PHE A 67 -1.44 -2.62 1.15
C PHE A 67 -0.16 -2.64 0.33
N ALA A 68 -0.21 -2.06 -0.87
CA ALA A 68 0.97 -1.84 -1.68
C ALA A 68 1.93 -0.86 -0.98
N PRO A 69 3.24 -0.84 -1.30
CA PRO A 69 4.18 0.09 -0.68
C PRO A 69 3.75 1.57 -0.79
N GLN A 70 3.11 1.95 -1.90
CA GLN A 70 2.57 3.29 -2.12
C GLN A 70 1.40 3.61 -1.16
N ASP A 71 0.53 2.63 -0.90
CA ASP A 71 -0.56 2.77 0.06
C ASP A 71 -0.01 2.86 1.48
N GLN A 72 0.98 2.03 1.83
CA GLN A 72 1.66 2.09 3.13
C GLN A 72 2.29 3.46 3.37
N GLN A 73 2.93 4.04 2.34
CA GLN A 73 3.53 5.36 2.43
C GLN A 73 2.48 6.46 2.59
N THR A 74 1.37 6.36 1.85
CA THR A 74 0.24 7.29 2.00
C THR A 74 -0.36 7.22 3.40
N ILE A 75 -0.60 6.03 3.93
CA ILE A 75 -1.09 5.82 5.29
C ILE A 75 -0.12 6.45 6.30
N ARG A 76 1.20 6.24 6.15
CA ARG A 76 2.21 6.88 7.00
C ARG A 76 2.15 8.40 6.95
N MET A 77 1.91 8.99 5.78
CA MET A 77 1.72 10.44 5.66
C MET A 77 0.45 10.92 6.37
N LEU A 78 -0.66 10.17 6.28
CA LEU A 78 -1.91 10.48 6.98
C LEU A 78 -1.74 10.46 8.52
N PHE A 79 -0.95 9.53 9.06
CA PHE A 79 -0.61 9.50 10.49
C PHE A 79 0.12 10.78 10.91
N ARG A 80 1.16 11.15 10.16
CA ARG A 80 1.94 12.38 10.42
C ARG A 80 1.09 13.65 10.33
N GLN A 81 0.17 13.73 9.38
CA GLN A 81 -0.76 14.86 9.27
C GLN A 81 -1.66 15.02 10.50
N ARG A 82 -1.90 13.95 11.25
CA ARG A 82 -2.67 13.96 12.51
C ARG A 82 -1.79 14.11 13.76
N GLY A 83 -0.51 14.39 13.59
CA GLY A 83 0.44 14.51 14.70
C GLY A 83 0.80 13.18 15.34
N ILE A 84 0.50 12.06 14.68
CA ILE A 84 0.86 10.71 15.14
C ILE A 84 2.24 10.41 14.57
N ASN A 85 3.26 10.47 15.43
CA ASN A 85 4.65 10.24 15.05
C ASN A 85 5.01 8.75 14.98
N GLU A 86 4.14 7.89 15.52
CA GLU A 86 4.31 6.45 15.48
C GLU A 86 4.12 5.89 14.06
N GLU A 87 4.82 4.81 13.75
CA GLU A 87 4.63 4.13 12.48
C GLU A 87 3.32 3.32 12.48
N PRO A 88 2.61 3.28 11.34
CA PRO A 88 1.42 2.45 11.21
C PRO A 88 1.78 0.97 11.40
N SER A 89 1.16 0.32 12.39
CA SER A 89 1.34 -1.11 12.66
C SER A 89 0.32 -1.92 11.87
N PHE A 90 0.80 -2.78 10.98
CA PHE A 90 -0.03 -3.75 10.25
C PHE A 90 0.06 -5.13 10.93
N ASP A 91 -0.88 -6.03 10.65
CA ASP A 91 -0.95 -7.33 11.31
C ASP A 91 0.25 -8.24 10.93
N TYR A 92 0.65 -8.25 9.66
CA TYR A 92 1.86 -8.96 9.18
C TYR A 92 2.31 -8.44 7.81
N TYR A 93 3.47 -8.92 7.34
CA TYR A 93 4.05 -8.53 6.05
C TYR A 93 4.42 -9.75 5.20
N THR A 94 4.31 -9.61 3.88
CA THR A 94 4.78 -10.59 2.90
C THR A 94 5.74 -9.92 1.91
N ASN A 95 6.64 -10.70 1.30
CA ASN A 95 7.54 -10.23 0.25
C ASN A 95 7.07 -10.82 -1.08
N GLU A 96 6.34 -10.03 -1.87
CA GLU A 96 5.68 -10.46 -3.11
C GLU A 96 6.22 -9.69 -4.31
N PHE A 97 6.18 -10.31 -5.49
CA PHE A 97 6.49 -9.59 -6.72
C PHE A 97 5.32 -8.68 -7.09
N ASN A 98 5.62 -7.46 -7.53
CA ASN A 98 4.63 -6.54 -8.07
C ASN A 98 4.30 -6.96 -9.53
N TRP A 99 3.48 -8.00 -9.67
CA TRP A 99 3.19 -8.67 -10.94
C TRP A 99 2.32 -7.84 -11.88
#